data_AF-A0A918K706-F1
#
_entry.id   AF-A0A918K706-F1
#
_cell.length_a   1.000
_cell.length_b   1.000
_cell.length_c   1.000
_cell.angle_alpha   90.00
_cell.angle_beta   90.00
_cell.angle_gamma   90.00
#
_symmetry.space_group_name_H-M   'P 1'
#
loop_
_entity.id
_entity.type
_entity.pdbx_description
1 polymer ?
#
loop_
_entity_poly.entity_id
_entity_poly.type
_entity_poly.pdbx_seq_one_letter_code
_entity_poly.pdbx_strand_id
1 'polypeptide(L)'
;MDINRADREHAAKVVNFFWGRGTATPETVNESVIRVAVDALDQANVCSDSMDLVPRPAGIVRPDPKWAMKQIRKVAQRINEGNTSVYHICKVRIESVYKTEIRMALEGLI
;
A
#
# COMPACT_ATOMS: atom_id res chain seq x y z
N MET A 1 16.20 -2.35 1.28
CA MET A 1 15.81 -3.69 0.74
C MET A 1 15.85 -3.62 -0.78
N ASP A 2 16.40 -4.63 -1.48
CA ASP A 2 16.30 -4.67 -2.94
C ASP A 2 14.89 -5.11 -3.38
N ILE A 3 14.12 -4.18 -3.93
CA ILE A 3 12.76 -4.42 -4.43
C ILE A 3 12.85 -4.91 -5.87
N ASN A 4 12.49 -6.17 -6.09
CA ASN A 4 12.50 -6.77 -7.43
C ASN A 4 11.39 -6.19 -8.34
N ARG A 5 11.45 -6.50 -9.64
CA ARG A 5 10.51 -5.97 -10.65
C ARG A 5 9.05 -6.37 -10.40
N ALA A 6 8.79 -7.61 -10.00
CA ALA A 6 7.42 -8.07 -9.72
C ALA A 6 6.82 -7.32 -8.51
N ASP A 7 7.62 -7.07 -7.48
CA ASP A 7 7.21 -6.31 -6.30
C ASP A 7 6.90 -4.86 -6.64
N ARG A 8 7.69 -4.26 -7.54
CA ARG A 8 7.42 -2.92 -8.07
C ARG A 8 6.11 -2.86 -8.85
N GLU A 9 5.82 -3.87 -9.67
CA GLU A 9 4.55 -3.98 -10.40
C GLU A 9 3.35 -4.12 -9.44
N HIS A 10 3.47 -4.94 -8.40
CA HIS A 10 2.43 -5.09 -7.39
C HIS A 10 2.19 -3.78 -6.61
N ALA A 11 3.26 -3.12 -6.16
CA ALA A 11 3.16 -1.85 -5.45
C ALA A 11 2.54 -0.75 -6.33
N ALA A 12 2.97 -0.61 -7.58
CA ALA A 12 2.39 0.35 -8.51
C ALA A 12 0.90 0.08 -8.75
N LYS A 13 0.49 -1.19 -8.81
CA LYS A 13 -0.92 -1.56 -8.94
C LYS A 13 -1.75 -1.16 -7.73
N VAL A 14 -1.25 -1.42 -6.52
CA VAL A 14 -1.89 -0.98 -5.27
C VAL A 14 -2.00 0.54 -5.24
N VAL A 15 -0.92 1.24 -5.55
CA VAL A 15 -0.92 2.71 -5.55
C VAL A 15 -1.91 3.26 -6.57
N ASN A 16 -1.97 2.71 -7.79
CA ASN A 16 -2.92 3.16 -8.79
C ASN A 16 -4.39 2.83 -8.44
N PHE A 17 -4.62 1.77 -7.68
CA PHE A 17 -5.96 1.43 -7.21
C PHE A 17 -6.46 2.44 -6.17
N PHE A 18 -5.60 2.81 -5.22
CA PHE A 18 -5.95 3.73 -4.14
C PHE A 18 -5.83 5.18 -4.55
N TRP A 19 -4.83 5.62 -5.28
CA TRP A 19 -4.60 7.05 -5.58
C TRP A 19 -4.82 7.42 -7.05
N GLY A 20 -5.52 6.57 -7.81
CA GLY A 20 -5.91 6.83 -9.19
C GLY A 20 -4.95 6.26 -10.24
N ARG A 21 -5.50 5.98 -11.44
CA ARG A 21 -4.72 5.44 -12.55
C ARG A 21 -3.64 6.42 -12.99
N GLY A 22 -2.41 5.92 -13.14
CA GLY A 22 -1.27 6.71 -13.62
C GLY A 22 -0.48 7.42 -12.51
N THR A 23 -0.86 7.24 -11.24
CA THR A 23 -0.14 7.80 -10.10
C THR A 23 1.23 7.17 -9.88
N ALA A 24 1.38 5.87 -10.16
CA ALA A 24 2.65 5.17 -10.02
C ALA A 24 2.97 4.28 -11.23
N THR A 25 4.26 4.21 -11.56
CA THR A 25 4.85 3.19 -12.44
C THR A 25 5.83 2.31 -11.65
N PRO A 26 6.16 1.09 -12.10
CA PRO A 26 7.12 0.23 -11.42
C PRO A 26 8.50 0.90 -11.18
N GLU A 27 8.91 1.80 -12.06
CA GLU A 27 10.17 2.54 -11.98
C GLU A 27 10.16 3.55 -10.82
N THR A 28 9.02 4.21 -10.58
CA THR A 28 8.83 5.18 -9.48
C THR A 28 8.71 4.54 -8.10
N VAL A 29 8.51 3.22 -8.02
CA VAL A 29 8.38 2.53 -6.73
C VAL A 29 9.74 2.39 -6.05
N ASN A 30 9.86 2.94 -4.85
CA ASN A 30 11.00 2.76 -3.95
C ASN A 30 10.52 2.24 -2.58
N GLU A 31 11.45 2.11 -1.63
CA GLU A 31 11.14 1.61 -0.28
C GLU A 31 10.17 2.52 0.49
N SER A 32 10.26 3.83 0.29
CA SER A 32 9.35 4.80 0.88
C SER A 32 7.93 4.68 0.33
N VAL A 33 7.77 4.41 -0.97
CA VAL A 33 6.45 4.17 -1.58
C VAL A 33 5.79 2.94 -0.94
N ILE A 34 6.55 1.86 -0.74
CA ILE A 34 6.04 0.64 -0.09
C ILE A 34 5.63 0.94 1.35
N ARG A 35 6.45 1.69 2.09
CA ARG A 35 6.17 2.07 3.47
C ARG A 35 4.87 2.87 3.59
N VAL A 36 4.76 3.96 2.83
CA VAL A 36 3.57 4.83 2.83
C VAL A 36 2.32 4.04 2.41
N ALA A 37 2.43 3.20 1.37
CA ALA A 37 1.31 2.40 0.92
C ALA A 37 0.85 1.39 1.98
N VAL A 38 1.77 0.78 2.74
CA VAL A 38 1.41 -0.16 3.81
C VAL A 38 0.82 0.56 5.02
N ASP A 39 1.38 1.69 5.43
CA ASP A 39 0.82 2.48 6.53
C ASP A 39 -0.62 2.94 6.20
N ALA A 40 -0.84 3.36 4.95
CA ALA A 40 -2.17 3.71 4.44
C ALA A 40 -3.14 2.52 4.44
N LEU A 41 -2.68 1.33 4.04
CA LEU A 41 -3.47 0.10 4.08
C LEU A 41 -3.77 -0.35 5.52
N ASP A 42 -2.84 -0.13 6.45
CA ASP A 42 -3.07 -0.42 7.87
C ASP A 42 -4.12 0.51 8.47
N GLN A 43 -4.14 1.79 8.08
CA GLN A 43 -5.26 2.67 8.42
C GLN A 43 -6.59 2.24 7.76
N ALA A 44 -6.53 1.59 6.59
CA ALA A 44 -7.69 0.94 5.96
C ALA A 44 -8.21 -0.24 6.79
N ASN A 45 -7.31 -1.04 7.37
CA ASN A 45 -7.68 -2.14 8.28
C ASN A 45 -8.46 -1.62 9.48
N VAL A 46 -8.06 -0.47 10.04
CA VAL A 46 -8.79 0.19 11.14
C VAL A 46 -10.20 0.62 10.72
N CYS A 47 -10.42 0.89 9.43
CA CYS A 47 -11.70 1.33 8.91
C CYS A 47 -12.54 0.19 8.31
N SER A 48 -11.99 -1.02 8.20
CA SER A 48 -12.71 -2.22 7.74
C SER A 48 -12.52 -3.34 8.76
N ASP A 49 -13.52 -3.56 9.61
CA ASP A 49 -13.60 -4.68 10.58
C ASP A 49 -13.41 -6.08 9.93
N SER A 50 -13.32 -6.14 8.59
CA SER A 50 -13.24 -7.35 7.77
C SER A 50 -11.83 -7.66 7.22
N MET A 51 -10.79 -6.87 7.53
CA MET A 51 -9.43 -7.23 7.13
C MET A 51 -8.82 -8.19 8.16
N ASP A 52 -9.09 -9.48 7.95
CA ASP A 52 -8.44 -10.61 8.63
C ASP A 52 -6.96 -10.74 8.19
N LEU A 53 -6.19 -9.65 8.29
CA LEU A 53 -4.79 -9.58 7.92
C LEU A 53 -3.92 -9.37 9.14
N VAL A 54 -3.61 -10.50 9.77
CA VAL A 54 -2.37 -10.85 10.48
C VAL A 54 -2.01 -9.94 11.68
N PRO A 55 -1.78 -10.51 12.88
CA PRO A 55 -1.37 -9.73 14.04
C PRO A 55 -0.14 -8.86 13.74
N ARG A 56 -0.23 -7.58 14.13
CA ARG A 56 0.89 -6.65 14.13
C ARG A 56 2.06 -7.29 14.89
N PRO A 57 3.33 -7.07 14.48
CA PRO A 57 4.42 -7.10 15.44
C PRO A 57 4.04 -6.11 16.54
N ALA A 58 3.79 -6.60 17.75
CA ALA A 58 3.34 -5.77 18.85
C ALA A 58 4.41 -4.70 19.15
N GLY A 59 4.03 -3.42 19.09
CA GLY A 59 4.87 -2.31 19.54
C GLY A 59 5.40 -1.39 18.43
N ILE A 60 6.05 -0.33 18.89
CA ILE A 60 6.49 0.91 18.20
C ILE A 60 7.64 0.64 17.21
N VAL A 61 7.57 -0.46 16.45
CA VAL A 61 8.62 -0.87 15.52
C VAL A 61 8.08 -0.66 14.11
N ARG A 62 8.78 0.17 13.33
CA ARG A 62 8.48 0.33 11.89
C ARG A 62 8.39 -1.06 11.27
N PRO A 63 7.29 -1.40 10.56
CA PRO A 63 7.14 -2.74 10.02
C PRO A 63 8.30 -3.06 9.08
N ASP A 64 8.84 -4.28 9.22
CA ASP A 64 9.93 -4.75 8.36
C ASP A 64 9.55 -4.59 6.86
N PRO A 65 10.44 -4.07 5.99
CA PRO A 65 10.13 -3.87 4.57
C PRO A 65 9.62 -5.12 3.84
N LYS A 66 10.05 -6.32 4.24
CA LYS A 66 9.54 -7.58 3.69
C LYS A 66 8.13 -7.87 4.19
N TRP A 67 7.84 -7.58 5.46
CA TRP A 67 6.46 -7.65 5.98
C TRP A 67 5.55 -6.68 5.22
N ALA A 68 6.00 -5.45 5.01
CA ALA A 68 5.28 -4.43 4.27
C ALA A 68 4.96 -4.91 2.84
N MET A 69 5.98 -5.40 2.12
CA MET A 69 5.78 -5.96 0.79
C MET A 69 4.83 -7.18 0.78
N LYS A 70 4.88 -8.03 1.81
CA LYS A 70 3.94 -9.16 1.94
C LYS A 70 2.49 -8.68 2.00
N GLN A 71 2.21 -7.57 2.69
CA GLN A 71 0.86 -7.00 2.72
C GLN A 71 0.46 -6.43 1.36
N ILE A 72 1.37 -5.67 0.72
CA ILE A 72 1.15 -5.14 -0.64
C ILE A 72 0.78 -6.24 -1.63
N ARG A 73 1.49 -7.37 -1.63
CA ARG A 73 1.19 -8.50 -2.52
C ARG A 73 -0.21 -9.08 -2.30
N LYS A 74 -0.64 -9.25 -1.04
CA LYS A 74 -1.99 -9.75 -0.72
C LYS A 74 -3.07 -8.82 -1.23
N VAL A 75 -2.88 -7.51 -1.06
CA VAL A 75 -3.83 -6.51 -1.55
C VAL A 75 -3.84 -6.51 -3.08
N ALA A 76 -2.67 -6.55 -3.73
CA ALA A 76 -2.55 -6.63 -5.18
C ALA A 76 -3.29 -7.86 -5.75
N GLN A 77 -3.17 -9.02 -5.08
CA GLN A 77 -3.89 -10.23 -5.48
C GLN A 77 -5.41 -10.06 -5.37
N ARG A 78 -5.92 -9.53 -4.25
CA ARG A 78 -7.36 -9.27 -4.08
C ARG A 78 -7.90 -8.28 -5.13
N ILE A 79 -7.11 -7.28 -5.49
CA ILE A 79 -7.43 -6.35 -6.60
C ILE A 79 -7.51 -7.12 -7.93
N ASN A 80 -6.59 -8.05 -8.21
CA ASN A 80 -6.62 -8.88 -9.42
C ASN A 80 -7.87 -9.75 -9.49
N GLU A 81 -8.28 -10.31 -8.36
CA GLU A 81 -9.47 -11.17 -8.22
C GLU A 81 -10.79 -10.37 -8.25
N GLY A 82 -10.72 -9.03 -8.29
CA GLY A 82 -11.90 -8.15 -8.24
C GLY A 82 -12.54 -8.05 -6.84
N ASN A 83 -11.99 -8.74 -5.84
CA ASN A 83 -12.48 -8.75 -4.47
C ASN A 83 -11.99 -7.51 -3.70
N THR A 84 -12.57 -6.36 -4.02
CA THR A 84 -12.14 -5.04 -3.50
C THR A 84 -13.20 -4.31 -2.68
N SER A 85 -14.34 -4.94 -2.42
CA SER A 85 -15.46 -4.37 -1.66
C SER A 85 -15.05 -3.92 -0.25
N VAL A 86 -14.14 -4.66 0.38
CA VAL A 86 -13.59 -4.36 1.72
C VAL A 86 -12.84 -3.02 1.76
N TYR A 87 -12.24 -2.60 0.64
CA TYR A 87 -11.46 -1.35 0.57
C TYR A 87 -12.30 -0.13 0.17
N HIS A 88 -13.49 -0.34 -0.41
CA HIS A 88 -14.28 0.76 -0.99
C HIS A 88 -14.70 1.81 0.05
N ILE A 89 -15.11 1.37 1.24
CA ILE A 89 -15.57 2.25 2.32
C ILE A 89 -14.43 3.15 2.83
N CYS A 90 -13.18 2.67 2.76
CA CYS A 90 -12.02 3.34 3.34
C CYS A 90 -11.19 4.10 2.31
N LYS A 91 -11.36 3.77 1.03
CA LYS A 91 -10.57 4.31 -0.10
C LYS A 91 -10.56 5.84 -0.11
N VAL A 92 -11.71 6.48 0.06
CA VAL A 92 -11.82 7.96 0.06
C VAL A 92 -10.99 8.60 1.19
N ARG A 93 -10.97 7.98 2.38
CA ARG A 93 -10.21 8.49 3.52
C ARG A 93 -8.71 8.33 3.30
N ILE A 94 -8.29 7.17 2.81
CA ILE A 94 -6.89 6.86 2.52
C ILE A 94 -6.35 7.77 1.42
N GLU A 95 -7.13 7.94 0.35
CA GLU A 95 -6.85 8.87 -0.73
C GLU A 95 -6.55 10.26 -0.19
N SER A 96 -7.42 10.79 0.67
CA SER A 96 -7.27 12.16 1.17
C SER A 96 -6.11 12.33 2.16
N VAL A 97 -5.88 11.36 3.06
CA VAL A 97 -4.88 11.51 4.12
C VAL A 97 -3.46 11.34 3.59
N TYR A 98 -3.24 10.34 2.73
CA TYR A 98 -1.90 9.93 2.30
C TYR A 98 -1.49 10.50 0.93
N LYS A 99 -2.33 11.32 0.28
CA LYS A 99 -2.08 11.86 -1.07
C LYS A 99 -0.73 12.54 -1.21
N THR A 100 -0.37 13.36 -0.23
CA THR A 100 0.86 14.15 -0.26
C THR A 100 2.07 13.24 -0.02
N GLU A 101 2.00 12.37 0.96
CA GLU A 101 3.09 11.46 1.33
C GLU A 101 3.40 10.46 0.22
N ILE A 102 2.36 9.89 -0.42
CA ILE A 102 2.59 8.95 -1.52
C ILE A 102 3.25 9.64 -2.71
N ARG A 103 2.87 10.89 -3.00
CA ARG A 103 3.46 11.68 -4.08
C ARG A 103 4.92 12.05 -3.79
N MET A 104 5.21 12.52 -2.58
CA MET A 104 6.59 12.80 -2.16
C MET A 104 7.46 11.55 -2.22
N ALA A 105 6.93 10.39 -1.83
CA ALA A 105 7.65 9.13 -1.92
C ALA A 105 7.94 8.73 -3.38
N LEU A 106 6.97 8.89 -4.28
CA LEU A 106 7.12 8.62 -5.73
C LEU A 106 8.15 9.55 -6.40
N GLU A 107 8.23 10.80 -5.94
CA GLU A 107 9.21 11.79 -6.39
C GLU A 107 10.59 11.61 -5.72
N GLY A 108 10.72 10.68 -4.77
CA GLY A 108 11.97 10.38 -4.06
C GLY A 108 12.37 11.42 -3.01
N LEU A 109 11.41 12.20 -2.50
CA LEU A 109 11.64 13.29 -1.55
C LEU A 109 11.62 12.83 -0.07
N ILE A 110 11.12 11.61 0.22
CA ILE A 110 11.02 11.01 1.57
C ILE A 110 11.26 9.49 1.57
#